data_AF-A0AAU7CPU2-F1
#
_entry.id   AF-A0AAU7CPU2-F1
#
_cell.length_a   1.000
_cell.length_b   1.000
_cell.length_c   1.000
_cell.angle_alpha   90.00
_cell.angle_beta   90.00
_cell.angle_gamma   90.00
#
_symmetry.space_group_name_H-M   'P 1'
#
loop_
_entity.id
_entity.type
_entity.pdbx_description
1 polymer ?
#
loop_
_entity_poly.entity_id
_entity_poly.type
_entity_poly.pdbx_seq_one_letter_code
_entity_poly.pdbx_strand_id
1 'polypeptide(L)'
;MDRRRFVPSPEGLEGRAMLSVFGAGNNTQAAVAQEVPVTFHQKETRIEHLPFYLKQLEPDRFLPPATIQQLQDDLLSIAGRLHRPNPATIEAFNSTLQDIIPNASLSKSDAKTLSHAFQRVLGSTGATAQQVTNLTQDMSELAKVSSQSPRPVYLATNDYSLVLQTILGVGRPIQRPPAPELANQDGVRVSAGIGKTTLRQPQLVGTYGAGSVVGDFAGNTGGGFNSNGVTIKIVDDQGTVYGQSIVDPANGNYRVTIGTPLANGVYRFHAQAVDSQGHESPPSAVYLLKVMSRPGETATTSMATPKGPLAARN
;
A
#
# COMPACT_ATOMS: atom_id res chain seq x y z
N MET A 1 -4.60 -12.73 61.22
CA MET A 1 -3.45 -12.81 60.28
C MET A 1 -3.98 -13.31 58.95
N ASP A 2 -4.44 -12.39 58.09
CA ASP A 2 -5.10 -12.74 56.82
C ASP A 2 -4.09 -12.71 55.68
N ARG A 3 -3.71 -13.90 55.19
CA ARG A 3 -2.87 -14.06 54.00
C ARG A 3 -3.78 -14.13 52.78
N ARG A 4 -4.16 -12.98 52.23
CA ARG A 4 -4.79 -12.93 50.91
C ARG A 4 -3.77 -13.41 49.87
N ARG A 5 -3.93 -14.66 49.43
CA ARG A 5 -3.23 -15.21 48.26
C ARG A 5 -3.52 -14.31 47.07
N PHE A 6 -2.49 -13.67 46.55
CA PHE A 6 -2.49 -13.05 45.24
C PHE A 6 -2.73 -14.16 44.21
N VAL A 7 -3.91 -14.17 43.59
CA VAL A 7 -4.17 -14.96 42.39
C VAL A 7 -3.71 -14.10 41.23
N PRO A 8 -2.63 -14.46 40.51
CA PRO A 8 -2.27 -13.73 39.31
C PRO A 8 -3.39 -13.94 38.28
N SER A 9 -3.96 -12.83 37.80
CA SER A 9 -4.91 -12.82 36.68
C SER A 9 -4.27 -13.45 35.43
N PRO A 10 -5.06 -14.01 34.50
CA PRO A 10 -4.56 -14.61 33.27
C PRO A 10 -4.12 -13.54 32.26
N GLU A 11 -3.08 -12.75 32.57
CA GLU A 11 -2.47 -11.72 31.71
C GLU A 11 -1.48 -12.31 30.68
N GLY A 12 -1.45 -13.64 30.51
CA GLY A 12 -0.53 -14.35 29.63
C GLY A 12 -1.06 -14.66 28.22
N LEU A 13 -2.27 -14.21 27.86
CA LEU A 13 -2.90 -14.56 26.57
C LEU A 13 -2.86 -13.43 25.54
N GLU A 14 -2.88 -12.17 25.97
CA GLU A 14 -2.95 -11.02 25.04
C GLU A 14 -1.61 -10.73 24.35
N GLY A 15 -0.49 -10.83 25.08
CA GLY A 15 0.85 -10.75 24.48
C GLY A 15 1.15 -11.88 23.49
N ARG A 16 0.48 -13.05 23.63
CA ARG A 16 0.63 -14.20 22.73
C ARG A 16 -0.25 -14.06 21.48
N ALA A 17 -1.42 -13.44 21.59
CA ALA A 17 -2.30 -13.15 20.46
C ALA A 17 -1.69 -12.13 19.49
N MET A 18 -0.85 -11.22 19.98
CA MET A 18 -0.17 -10.23 19.14
C MET A 18 1.19 -10.73 18.59
N LEU A 19 1.82 -11.72 19.23
CA LEU A 19 3.01 -12.41 18.70
C LEU A 19 2.71 -13.20 17.41
N SER A 20 1.45 -13.62 17.20
CA SER A 20 1.03 -14.36 15.99
C SER A 20 0.79 -13.46 14.77
N VAL A 21 0.71 -12.14 14.95
CA VAL A 21 0.61 -11.18 13.83
C VAL A 21 1.92 -11.13 13.02
N PHE A 22 3.05 -11.46 13.65
CA PHE A 22 4.37 -11.44 13.02
C PHE A 22 5.10 -12.81 13.04
N GLY A 23 4.46 -13.86 13.54
CA GLY A 23 5.07 -15.18 13.74
C GLY A 23 4.71 -16.20 12.66
N ALA A 24 5.72 -16.68 11.93
CA ALA A 24 5.62 -17.87 11.08
C ALA A 24 5.38 -19.12 11.94
N GLY A 25 4.13 -19.60 11.99
CA GLY A 25 3.73 -20.85 12.63
C GLY A 25 2.73 -21.60 11.75
N ASN A 26 3.00 -22.88 11.51
CA ASN A 26 2.35 -23.72 10.51
C ASN A 26 0.82 -23.84 10.65
N ASN A 27 0.16 -23.73 9.48
CA ASN A 27 -1.19 -24.11 9.10
C ASN A 27 -2.40 -23.45 9.78
N THR A 28 -3.16 -22.74 8.92
CA THR A 28 -4.58 -22.31 9.03
C THR A 28 -4.95 -21.04 9.81
N GLN A 29 -4.01 -20.37 10.49
CA GLN A 29 -4.25 -19.03 11.08
C GLN A 29 -3.20 -17.96 10.71
N ALA A 30 -2.31 -18.27 9.77
CA ALA A 30 -1.32 -17.35 9.20
C ALA A 30 -1.89 -16.43 8.09
N ALA A 31 -3.16 -16.02 8.21
CA ALA A 31 -3.86 -15.23 7.17
C ALA A 31 -3.99 -13.74 7.51
N VAL A 32 -3.50 -13.26 8.67
CA VAL A 32 -3.72 -11.87 9.12
C VAL A 32 -2.62 -10.87 8.72
N ALA A 33 -1.59 -11.32 8.02
CA ALA A 33 -0.61 -10.46 7.33
C ALA A 33 -0.74 -10.54 5.79
N GLN A 34 -1.85 -11.09 5.27
CA GLN A 34 -2.15 -11.05 3.85
C GLN A 34 -2.69 -9.67 3.48
N GLU A 35 -1.74 -8.83 3.10
CA GLU A 35 -1.83 -7.57 2.37
C GLU A 35 -3.16 -7.35 1.62
N VAL A 36 -4.12 -6.70 2.29
CA VAL A 36 -5.30 -6.15 1.61
C VAL A 36 -4.88 -4.91 0.80
N PRO A 37 -5.34 -4.75 -0.44
CA PRO A 37 -5.02 -3.57 -1.22
C PRO A 37 -5.98 -2.43 -0.83
N VAL A 38 -5.56 -1.59 0.12
CA VAL A 38 -6.33 -0.44 0.60
C VAL A 38 -6.19 0.74 -0.36
N THR A 39 -7.31 1.32 -0.82
CA THR A 39 -7.30 2.61 -1.50
C THR A 39 -6.82 3.70 -0.54
N PHE A 40 -6.39 4.85 -1.04
CA PHE A 40 -5.97 5.94 -0.13
C PHE A 40 -7.10 6.39 0.80
N HIS A 41 -8.34 6.43 0.32
CA HIS A 41 -9.51 6.70 1.17
C HIS A 41 -9.63 5.70 2.34
N GLN A 42 -9.41 4.40 2.10
CA GLN A 42 -9.43 3.40 3.18
C GLN A 42 -8.27 3.61 4.17
N LYS A 43 -7.12 4.11 3.69
CA LYS A 43 -5.99 4.47 4.57
C LYS A 43 -6.32 5.70 5.42
N GLU A 44 -6.97 6.71 4.84
CA GLU A 44 -7.45 7.89 5.56
C GLU A 44 -8.44 7.48 6.65
N THR A 45 -9.48 6.70 6.32
CA THR A 45 -10.46 6.20 7.31
C THR A 45 -9.78 5.41 8.42
N ARG A 46 -8.73 4.64 8.11
CA ARG A 46 -7.96 3.92 9.14
C ARG A 46 -7.23 4.88 10.08
N ILE A 47 -6.63 5.94 9.54
CA ILE A 47 -5.96 6.98 10.31
C ILE A 47 -6.98 7.74 11.18
N GLU A 48 -8.13 8.10 10.61
CA GLU A 48 -9.25 8.74 11.29
C GLU A 48 -9.77 7.88 12.46
N HIS A 49 -9.83 6.56 12.29
CA HIS A 49 -10.27 5.61 13.31
C HIS A 49 -9.18 5.18 14.30
N LEU A 50 -7.93 5.64 14.15
CA LEU A 50 -6.87 5.35 15.11
C LEU A 50 -7.25 5.60 16.59
N PRO A 51 -7.96 6.69 16.94
CA PRO A 51 -8.37 6.93 18.32
C PRO A 51 -9.35 5.88 18.86
N PHE A 52 -10.18 5.31 17.99
CA PHE A 52 -11.09 4.21 18.34
C PHE A 52 -10.27 2.97 18.71
N TYR A 53 -9.28 2.59 17.90
CA TYR A 53 -8.42 1.43 18.18
C TYR A 53 -7.57 1.62 19.44
N LEU A 54 -7.05 2.83 19.68
CA LEU A 54 -6.31 3.14 20.90
C LEU A 54 -7.20 3.03 22.15
N LYS A 55 -8.47 3.46 22.08
CA LYS A 55 -9.44 3.30 23.18
C LYS A 55 -9.93 1.86 23.34
N GLN A 56 -9.88 1.04 22.29
CA GLN A 56 -10.22 -0.38 22.43
C GLN A 56 -9.18 -1.13 23.28
N LEU A 57 -7.92 -0.71 23.23
CA LEU A 57 -6.85 -1.22 24.10
C LEU A 57 -7.02 -0.73 25.55
N GLU A 58 -7.44 0.52 25.75
CA GLU A 58 -7.72 1.11 27.06
C GLU A 58 -8.95 2.03 27.00
N PRO A 59 -10.15 1.54 27.39
CA PRO A 59 -11.40 2.29 27.23
C PRO A 59 -11.43 3.64 27.95
N ASP A 60 -10.78 3.72 29.12
CA ASP A 60 -10.76 4.91 29.99
C ASP A 60 -9.57 5.85 29.70
N ARG A 61 -8.80 5.60 28.64
CA ARG A 61 -7.63 6.41 28.29
C ARG A 61 -8.03 7.83 27.88
N PHE A 62 -7.30 8.81 28.42
CA PHE A 62 -7.34 10.16 27.88
C PHE A 62 -6.49 10.27 26.61
N LEU A 63 -7.11 10.76 25.53
CA LEU A 63 -6.44 11.06 24.26
C LEU A 63 -6.61 12.56 23.95
N PRO A 64 -5.56 13.38 24.14
CA PRO A 64 -5.62 14.80 23.81
C PRO A 64 -5.92 14.99 22.31
N PRO A 65 -6.95 15.79 21.94
CA PRO A 65 -7.30 16.00 20.53
C PRO A 65 -6.14 16.51 19.68
N ALA A 66 -5.31 17.41 20.23
CA ALA A 66 -4.15 17.97 19.53
C ALA A 66 -3.07 16.91 19.23
N THR A 67 -2.73 16.06 20.21
CA THR A 67 -1.73 14.99 20.03
C THR A 67 -2.20 13.96 19.01
N ILE A 68 -3.49 13.61 19.05
CA ILE A 68 -4.08 12.69 18.07
C ILE A 68 -4.09 13.29 16.68
N GLN A 69 -4.48 14.56 16.54
CA GLN A 69 -4.52 15.24 15.25
C GLN A 69 -3.13 15.30 14.62
N GLN A 70 -2.11 15.65 15.39
CA GLN A 70 -0.72 15.70 14.92
C GLN A 70 -0.26 14.32 14.42
N LEU A 71 -0.51 13.26 15.21
CA LEU A 71 -0.20 11.89 14.79
C LEU A 71 -0.94 11.50 13.49
N GLN A 72 -2.21 11.90 13.35
CA GLN A 72 -2.98 11.63 12.13
C GLN A 72 -2.41 12.38 10.92
N ASP A 73 -2.03 13.65 11.06
CA ASP A 73 -1.43 14.46 10.01
C ASP A 73 -0.06 13.88 9.58
N ASP A 74 0.77 13.47 10.54
CA ASP A 74 2.06 12.83 10.26
C ASP A 74 1.90 11.45 9.61
N LEU A 75 0.87 10.67 9.99
CA LEU A 75 0.50 9.41 9.32
C LEU A 75 0.03 9.64 7.87
N LEU A 76 -0.74 10.70 7.61
CA LEU A 76 -1.15 11.08 6.27
C LEU A 76 0.06 11.51 5.41
N SER A 77 1.05 12.14 6.02
CA SER A 77 2.28 12.56 5.34
C SER A 77 3.09 11.39 4.76
N ILE A 78 3.04 10.21 5.41
CA ILE A 78 3.75 8.99 4.96
C ILE A 78 2.87 8.08 4.11
N ALA A 79 1.56 8.32 4.04
CA ALA A 79 0.62 7.44 3.37
C ALA A 79 0.98 7.25 1.90
N GLY A 80 1.08 5.99 1.47
CA GLY A 80 1.42 5.63 0.10
C GLY A 80 2.89 5.81 -0.33
N ARG A 81 3.78 6.29 0.54
CA ARG A 81 5.18 6.65 0.21
C ARG A 81 6.25 5.69 0.73
N LEU A 82 5.87 4.72 1.55
CA LEU A 82 6.76 3.78 2.22
C LEU A 82 6.89 2.45 1.48
N HIS A 83 8.07 1.83 1.60
CA HIS A 83 8.38 0.50 1.10
C HIS A 83 8.30 -0.54 2.22
N ARG A 84 8.41 -1.82 1.86
CA ARG A 84 8.44 -2.90 2.85
C ARG A 84 9.64 -2.70 3.80
N PRO A 85 9.46 -2.80 5.12
CA PRO A 85 10.55 -2.67 6.08
C PRO A 85 11.55 -3.82 5.93
N ASN A 86 12.78 -3.59 6.35
CA ASN A 86 13.80 -4.64 6.37
C ASN A 86 13.40 -5.70 7.42
N PRO A 87 13.29 -7.00 7.05
CA PRO A 87 12.90 -8.07 7.98
C PRO A 87 13.70 -8.09 9.29
N ALA A 88 15.01 -7.85 9.22
CA ALA A 88 15.88 -7.82 10.40
C ALA A 88 15.51 -6.71 11.41
N THR A 89 14.96 -5.59 10.93
CA THR A 89 14.51 -4.49 11.81
C THR A 89 13.20 -4.83 12.53
N ILE A 90 12.30 -5.59 11.88
CA ILE A 90 11.07 -6.09 12.48
C ILE A 90 11.38 -7.15 13.53
N GLU A 91 12.30 -8.07 13.22
CA GLU A 91 12.77 -9.08 14.18
C GLU A 91 13.39 -8.43 15.42
N ALA A 92 14.26 -7.42 15.23
CA ALA A 92 14.86 -6.68 16.33
C ALA A 92 13.82 -5.91 17.17
N PHE A 93 12.80 -5.33 16.53
CA PHE A 93 11.68 -4.68 17.22
C PHE A 93 10.88 -5.69 18.04
N ASN A 94 10.51 -6.83 17.46
CA ASN A 94 9.79 -7.89 18.16
C ASN A 94 10.57 -8.46 19.34
N SER A 95 11.88 -8.66 19.20
CA SER A 95 12.76 -9.04 20.33
C SER A 95 12.72 -7.98 21.43
N THR A 96 12.79 -6.69 21.06
CA THR A 96 12.69 -5.58 22.02
C THR A 96 11.35 -5.60 22.77
N LEU A 97 10.24 -5.90 22.08
CA LEU A 97 8.94 -6.08 22.74
C LEU A 97 8.97 -7.26 23.72
N GLN A 98 9.51 -8.41 23.31
CA GLN A 98 9.59 -9.61 24.15
C GLN A 98 10.40 -9.37 25.44
N ASP A 99 11.47 -8.59 25.37
CA ASP A 99 12.31 -8.26 26.52
C ASP A 99 11.63 -7.29 27.49
N ILE A 100 10.74 -6.43 26.98
CA ILE A 100 10.06 -5.37 27.76
C ILE A 100 8.73 -5.83 28.36
N ILE A 101 7.99 -6.71 27.66
CA ILE A 101 6.69 -7.27 28.11
C ILE A 101 6.70 -7.81 29.55
N PRO A 102 7.73 -8.54 30.03
CA PRO A 102 7.73 -9.06 31.40
C PRO A 102 7.88 -7.98 32.48
N ASN A 103 8.22 -6.74 32.14
CA ASN A 103 8.43 -5.66 33.11
C ASN A 103 7.13 -4.98 33.49
N ALA A 104 6.81 -4.92 34.79
CA ALA A 104 5.56 -4.36 35.31
C ALA A 104 5.24 -2.90 34.93
N SER A 105 6.26 -2.16 34.50
CA SER A 105 6.12 -0.79 33.98
C SER A 105 7.24 -0.51 32.99
N LEU A 106 6.96 0.30 31.97
CA LEU A 106 7.97 0.72 31.01
C LEU A 106 8.94 1.70 31.68
N SER A 107 10.18 1.27 31.91
CA SER A 107 11.22 2.16 32.44
C SER A 107 11.61 3.22 31.40
N LYS A 108 12.22 4.34 31.84
CA LYS A 108 12.72 5.38 30.91
C LYS A 108 13.74 4.82 29.91
N SER A 109 14.55 3.84 30.34
CA SER A 109 15.50 3.13 29.47
C SER A 109 14.77 2.26 28.46
N ASP A 110 13.77 1.50 28.88
CA ASP A 110 13.00 0.62 27.98
C ASP A 110 12.21 1.43 26.95
N ALA A 111 11.63 2.55 27.36
CA ALA A 111 10.96 3.50 26.47
C ALA A 111 11.91 4.03 25.39
N LYS A 112 13.15 4.34 25.76
CA LYS A 112 14.19 4.79 24.82
C LYS A 112 14.60 3.66 23.87
N THR A 113 14.81 2.45 24.38
CA THR A 113 15.14 1.27 23.56
C THR A 113 14.05 0.97 22.54
N LEU A 114 12.80 1.01 22.97
CA LEU A 114 11.64 0.73 22.14
C LEU A 114 11.41 1.84 21.09
N SER A 115 11.58 3.11 21.47
CA SER A 115 11.59 4.25 20.56
C SER A 115 12.69 4.12 19.48
N HIS A 116 13.91 3.72 19.86
CA HIS A 116 14.98 3.45 18.89
C HIS A 116 14.69 2.25 17.99
N ALA A 117 14.05 1.21 18.51
CA ALA A 117 13.62 0.07 17.69
C ALA A 117 12.56 0.50 16.66
N PHE A 118 11.59 1.31 17.07
CA PHE A 118 10.58 1.91 16.19
C PHE A 118 11.21 2.79 15.10
N GLN A 119 12.15 3.68 15.47
CA GLN A 119 12.91 4.50 14.53
C GLN A 119 13.64 3.67 13.47
N ARG A 120 14.27 2.56 13.87
CA ARG A 120 14.98 1.67 12.94
C ARG A 120 14.04 1.03 11.94
N VAL A 121 12.85 0.59 12.39
CA VAL A 121 11.84 0.04 11.48
C VAL A 121 11.39 1.11 10.49
N LEU A 122 11.04 2.32 10.96
CA LEU A 122 10.61 3.42 10.08
C LEU A 122 11.70 3.87 9.11
N GLY A 123 12.94 3.99 9.56
CA GLY A 123 14.07 4.32 8.69
C GLY A 123 14.26 3.27 7.58
N SER A 124 13.94 2.01 7.85
CA SER A 124 14.05 0.94 6.85
C SER A 124 12.94 0.95 5.79
N THR A 125 11.84 1.68 5.99
CA THR A 125 10.74 1.77 5.01
C THR A 125 10.97 2.87 3.97
N GLY A 126 12.04 3.65 4.10
CA GLY A 126 12.30 4.81 3.24
C GLY A 126 11.59 6.10 3.68
N ALA A 127 11.05 6.14 4.91
CA ALA A 127 10.59 7.39 5.51
C ALA A 127 11.74 8.41 5.59
N THR A 128 11.45 9.68 5.34
CA THR A 128 12.45 10.75 5.47
C THR A 128 12.86 10.94 6.92
N ALA A 129 14.06 11.49 7.17
CA ALA A 129 14.53 11.79 8.52
C ALA A 129 13.54 12.66 9.32
N GLN A 130 12.84 13.59 8.66
CA GLN A 130 11.81 14.41 9.29
C GLN A 130 10.59 13.57 9.69
N GLN A 131 10.07 12.74 8.79
CA GLN A 131 8.92 11.86 9.08
C GLN A 131 9.21 10.88 10.22
N VAL A 132 10.42 10.30 10.25
CA VAL A 132 10.85 9.43 11.35
C VAL A 132 10.88 10.21 12.67
N THR A 133 11.39 11.45 12.65
CA THR A 133 11.47 12.31 13.84
C THR A 133 10.09 12.67 14.36
N ASN A 134 9.19 13.15 13.50
CA ASN A 134 7.82 13.52 13.84
C ASN A 134 7.06 12.34 14.46
N LEU A 135 6.99 11.19 13.77
CA LEU A 135 6.28 10.01 14.26
C LEU A 135 6.87 9.47 15.57
N THR A 136 8.18 9.61 15.77
CA THR A 136 8.80 9.23 17.05
C THR A 136 8.42 10.20 18.18
N GLN A 137 8.31 11.49 17.87
CA GLN A 137 7.85 12.49 18.81
C GLN A 137 6.38 12.23 19.19
N ASP A 138 5.50 11.97 18.23
CA ASP A 138 4.09 11.65 18.48
C ASP A 138 3.95 10.45 19.42
N MET A 139 4.73 9.39 19.17
CA MET A 139 4.75 8.22 20.05
C MET A 139 5.26 8.53 21.45
N SER A 140 6.24 9.42 21.57
CA SER A 140 6.76 9.85 22.86
C SER A 140 5.74 10.69 23.63
N GLU A 141 4.96 11.53 22.95
CA GLU A 141 3.87 12.29 23.54
C GLU A 141 2.71 11.40 23.96
N LEU A 142 2.31 10.44 23.10
CA LEU A 142 1.28 9.47 23.39
C LEU A 142 1.64 8.58 24.59
N ALA A 143 2.91 8.19 24.71
CA ALA A 143 3.44 7.46 25.86
C ALA A 143 3.44 8.32 27.15
N LYS A 144 3.79 9.62 27.05
CA LYS A 144 3.71 10.54 28.20
C LYS A 144 2.28 10.68 28.72
N VAL A 145 1.32 10.85 27.82
CA VAL A 145 -0.11 10.91 28.16
C VAL A 145 -0.56 9.63 28.87
N SER A 146 -0.18 8.46 28.34
CA SER A 146 -0.49 7.16 28.98
C SER A 146 0.13 7.03 30.37
N SER A 147 1.35 7.53 30.57
CA SER A 147 2.01 7.49 31.89
C SER A 147 1.30 8.33 32.96
N GLN A 148 0.44 9.26 32.55
CA GLN A 148 -0.37 10.10 33.43
C GLN A 148 -1.78 9.53 33.67
N SER A 149 -2.14 8.40 33.05
CA SER A 149 -3.44 7.73 33.23
C SER A 149 -3.58 7.12 34.63
N PRO A 150 -4.81 7.01 35.19
CA PRO A 150 -5.07 6.43 36.51
C PRO A 150 -4.64 4.96 36.68
N ARG A 151 -4.39 4.24 35.58
CA ARG A 151 -3.87 2.86 35.55
C ARG A 151 -2.80 2.70 34.45
N PRO A 152 -1.54 3.10 34.70
CA PRO A 152 -0.46 2.99 33.71
C PRO A 152 0.01 1.53 33.62
N VAL A 153 -0.65 0.73 32.78
CA VAL A 153 -0.44 -0.72 32.69
C VAL A 153 -0.01 -1.04 31.26
N TYR A 154 1.29 -1.31 31.00
CA TYR A 154 1.84 -1.94 29.78
C TYR A 154 1.46 -1.37 28.38
N LEU A 155 0.75 -0.23 28.33
CA LEU A 155 0.03 0.25 27.14
C LEU A 155 0.90 0.83 26.03
N ALA A 156 2.06 1.39 26.36
CA ALA A 156 2.95 1.94 25.34
C ALA A 156 3.40 0.86 24.35
N THR A 157 3.75 -0.35 24.80
CA THR A 157 4.16 -1.46 23.92
C THR A 157 3.06 -1.78 22.90
N ASN A 158 1.80 -1.80 23.34
CA ASN A 158 0.64 -2.01 22.48
C ASN A 158 0.42 -0.82 21.54
N ASP A 159 0.58 0.42 22.01
CA ASP A 159 0.50 1.63 21.18
C ASP A 159 1.54 1.62 20.06
N TYR A 160 2.80 1.33 20.38
CA TYR A 160 3.87 1.26 19.39
C TYR A 160 3.59 0.16 18.37
N SER A 161 3.04 -0.99 18.80
CA SER A 161 2.65 -2.05 17.87
C SER A 161 1.49 -1.63 16.96
N LEU A 162 0.43 -1.01 17.50
CA LEU A 162 -0.75 -0.57 16.77
C LEU A 162 -0.40 0.55 15.79
N VAL A 163 0.37 1.55 16.24
CA VAL A 163 0.80 2.66 15.40
C VAL A 163 1.77 2.19 14.34
N LEU A 164 2.71 1.30 14.67
CA LEU A 164 3.59 0.70 13.65
C LEU A 164 2.79 -0.09 12.61
N GLN A 165 1.81 -0.89 13.01
CA GLN A 165 0.91 -1.59 12.08
C GLN A 165 0.09 -0.62 11.22
N THR A 166 -0.32 0.51 11.80
CA THR A 166 -1.00 1.58 11.06
C THR A 166 -0.06 2.15 10.01
N ILE A 167 1.16 2.56 10.41
CA ILE A 167 2.21 3.06 9.52
C ILE A 167 2.53 2.09 8.39
N LEU A 168 2.74 0.81 8.70
CA LEU A 168 3.09 -0.19 7.70
C LEU A 168 1.93 -0.51 6.74
N GLY A 169 0.68 -0.37 7.19
CA GLY A 169 -0.48 -0.56 6.32
C GLY A 169 -0.80 0.65 5.46
N VAL A 170 -0.76 1.87 6.03
CA VAL A 170 -1.08 3.11 5.29
C VAL A 170 0.09 3.62 4.46
N GLY A 171 1.31 3.37 4.93
CA GLY A 171 2.53 3.84 4.29
C GLY A 171 2.77 3.21 2.92
N ARG A 172 2.31 1.98 2.67
CA ARG A 172 2.57 1.30 1.38
C ARG A 172 1.78 1.95 0.24
N PRO A 173 2.32 2.06 -0.97
CA PRO A 173 1.56 2.56 -2.12
C PRO A 173 0.35 1.67 -2.43
N ILE A 174 -0.61 2.19 -3.20
CA ILE A 174 -1.68 1.34 -3.75
C ILE A 174 -1.07 0.19 -4.57
N GLN A 175 -1.80 -0.92 -4.66
CA GLN A 175 -1.25 -2.15 -5.23
C GLN A 175 -0.79 -1.94 -6.67
N ARG A 176 0.34 -2.56 -6.99
CA ARG A 176 0.78 -2.69 -8.38
C ARG A 176 -0.24 -3.52 -9.17
N PRO A 177 -0.83 -3.00 -10.26
CA PRO A 177 -1.71 -3.80 -11.10
C PRO A 177 -0.94 -4.94 -11.78
N PRO A 178 -1.60 -6.08 -12.07
CA PRO A 178 -1.07 -7.07 -13.01
C PRO A 178 -0.76 -6.44 -14.37
N ALA A 179 0.15 -7.08 -15.12
CA ALA A 179 0.41 -6.64 -16.49
C ALA A 179 -0.89 -6.69 -17.32
N PRO A 180 -1.17 -5.67 -18.14
CA PRO A 180 -2.32 -5.68 -19.01
C PRO A 180 -2.15 -6.76 -20.09
N GLU A 181 -3.24 -7.17 -20.71
CA GLU A 181 -3.23 -8.14 -21.81
C GLU A 181 -4.06 -7.64 -22.99
N LEU A 182 -3.68 -7.98 -24.22
CA LEU A 182 -4.46 -7.61 -25.41
C LEU A 182 -5.86 -8.24 -25.35
N ALA A 183 -6.90 -7.48 -25.67
CA ALA A 183 -8.25 -8.01 -25.78
C ALA A 183 -8.29 -9.12 -26.86
N ASN A 184 -8.97 -10.23 -26.57
CA ASN A 184 -9.01 -11.39 -27.48
C ASN A 184 -9.58 -11.07 -28.87
N GLN A 185 -10.44 -10.06 -28.97
CA GLN A 185 -11.01 -9.58 -30.23
C GLN A 185 -10.04 -8.71 -31.06
N ASP A 186 -9.01 -8.18 -30.42
CA ASP A 186 -8.09 -7.19 -31.01
C ASP A 186 -6.76 -7.79 -31.47
N GLY A 187 -6.58 -9.10 -31.32
CA GLY A 187 -5.44 -9.82 -31.86
C GLY A 187 -5.14 -11.12 -31.11
N VAL A 188 -3.88 -11.54 -31.16
CA VAL A 188 -3.45 -12.84 -30.63
C VAL A 188 -2.52 -12.65 -29.44
N ARG A 189 -2.85 -13.31 -28.33
CA ARG A 189 -1.95 -13.47 -27.19
C ARG A 189 -0.98 -14.61 -27.50
N VAL A 190 0.31 -14.29 -27.57
CA VAL A 190 1.35 -15.26 -27.94
C VAL A 190 1.80 -16.04 -26.70
N SER A 191 1.96 -15.34 -25.59
CA SER A 191 2.28 -15.88 -24.27
C SER A 191 1.84 -14.89 -23.20
N ALA A 192 1.97 -15.27 -21.92
CA ALA A 192 1.82 -14.32 -20.83
C ALA A 192 2.73 -13.10 -21.05
N GLY A 193 2.18 -11.90 -20.96
CA GLY A 193 2.94 -10.66 -21.17
C GLY A 193 3.25 -10.29 -22.63
N ILE A 194 2.81 -11.07 -23.63
CA ILE A 194 3.13 -10.81 -25.05
C ILE A 194 1.91 -10.95 -25.96
N GLY A 195 1.60 -9.90 -26.71
CA GLY A 195 0.54 -9.89 -27.72
C GLY A 195 0.98 -9.41 -29.10
N LYS A 196 0.19 -9.78 -30.10
CA LYS A 196 0.33 -9.34 -31.49
C LYS A 196 -0.99 -8.81 -32.01
N THR A 197 -0.96 -7.69 -32.70
CA THR A 197 -2.15 -7.08 -33.33
C THR A 197 -1.81 -6.46 -34.67
N THR A 198 -2.80 -6.31 -35.54
CA THR A 198 -2.75 -5.44 -36.73
C THR A 198 -3.54 -4.15 -36.53
N LEU A 199 -4.20 -3.97 -35.38
CA LEU A 199 -4.96 -2.76 -35.05
C LEU A 199 -4.02 -1.65 -34.58
N ARG A 200 -4.34 -0.42 -35.00
CA ARG A 200 -3.61 0.79 -34.61
C ARG A 200 -4.02 1.28 -33.22
N GLN A 201 -5.24 0.98 -32.79
CA GLN A 201 -5.81 1.37 -31.49
C GLN A 201 -6.43 0.15 -30.81
N PRO A 202 -5.62 -0.84 -30.41
CA PRO A 202 -6.11 -2.03 -29.73
C PRO A 202 -6.61 -1.69 -28.32
N GLN A 203 -7.42 -2.58 -27.76
CA GLN A 203 -7.79 -2.54 -26.35
C GLN A 203 -6.92 -3.48 -25.54
N LEU A 204 -6.46 -2.98 -24.40
CA LEU A 204 -5.81 -3.76 -23.36
C LEU A 204 -6.79 -3.96 -22.20
N VAL A 205 -6.84 -5.19 -21.69
CA VAL A 205 -7.74 -5.62 -20.62
C VAL A 205 -6.94 -6.18 -19.46
N GLY A 206 -7.54 -6.21 -18.28
CA GLY A 206 -6.97 -6.86 -17.12
C GLY A 206 -7.90 -6.76 -15.93
N THR A 207 -7.38 -7.17 -14.77
CA THR A 207 -8.11 -7.12 -13.50
C THR A 207 -7.30 -6.37 -12.46
N TYR A 208 -7.98 -5.62 -11.60
CA TYR A 208 -7.39 -4.92 -10.47
C TYR A 208 -8.28 -5.13 -9.24
N GLY A 209 -7.73 -5.77 -8.20
CA GLY A 209 -8.45 -6.05 -6.95
C GLY A 209 -9.52 -7.15 -7.01
N ALA A 210 -9.69 -7.82 -8.15
CA ALA A 210 -10.63 -8.93 -8.31
C ALA A 210 -10.30 -10.07 -7.32
N GLY A 211 -11.28 -10.46 -6.48
CA GLY A 211 -11.15 -11.58 -5.54
C GLY A 211 -10.46 -11.28 -4.21
N SER A 212 -10.15 -10.01 -3.91
CA SER A 212 -9.63 -9.64 -2.59
C SER A 212 -10.75 -9.68 -1.53
N VAL A 213 -10.75 -10.72 -0.69
CA VAL A 213 -11.58 -10.76 0.52
C VAL A 213 -10.86 -9.91 1.57
N VAL A 214 -11.45 -8.78 1.93
CA VAL A 214 -10.88 -7.86 2.91
C VAL A 214 -11.26 -8.33 4.30
N GLY A 215 -10.26 -8.74 5.07
CA GLY A 215 -10.33 -8.63 6.53
C GLY A 215 -10.01 -7.19 6.90
N ASP A 216 -10.85 -6.56 7.72
CA ASP A 216 -10.44 -5.34 8.40
C ASP A 216 -9.27 -5.63 9.36
N PHE A 217 -8.61 -4.58 9.85
CA PHE A 217 -7.52 -4.70 10.84
C PHE A 217 -7.98 -5.23 12.21
N ALA A 218 -9.28 -5.47 12.39
CA ALA A 218 -9.92 -6.04 13.58
C ALA A 218 -10.36 -7.51 13.37
N GLY A 219 -9.97 -8.17 12.26
CA GLY A 219 -10.34 -9.56 11.98
C GLY A 219 -11.79 -9.76 11.50
N ASN A 220 -12.48 -8.69 11.10
CA ASN A 220 -13.82 -8.74 10.56
C ASN A 220 -13.77 -8.92 9.03
N THR A 221 -14.39 -9.99 8.54
CA THR A 221 -14.37 -10.41 7.13
C THR A 221 -15.39 -9.66 6.27
N GLY A 222 -15.45 -8.33 6.40
CA GLY A 222 -16.52 -7.52 5.83
C GLY A 222 -16.04 -6.19 5.26
N GLY A 223 -15.36 -6.23 4.11
CA GLY A 223 -14.96 -4.98 3.43
C GLY A 223 -14.55 -5.16 1.98
N GLY A 224 -15.37 -5.82 1.15
CA GLY A 224 -15.06 -6.11 -0.26
C GLY A 224 -14.35 -4.95 -0.98
N PHE A 225 -13.39 -5.30 -1.84
CA PHE A 225 -12.55 -4.37 -2.58
C PHE A 225 -13.39 -3.22 -3.18
N ASN A 226 -13.29 -2.02 -2.60
CA ASN A 226 -13.95 -0.87 -3.18
C ASN A 226 -13.03 -0.26 -4.24
N SER A 227 -12.97 -0.86 -5.43
CA SER A 227 -12.33 -0.26 -6.62
C SER A 227 -13.10 0.96 -7.16
N ASN A 228 -14.17 1.42 -6.49
CA ASN A 228 -14.85 2.65 -6.91
C ASN A 228 -13.84 3.80 -6.99
N GLY A 229 -13.76 4.38 -8.19
CA GLY A 229 -12.89 5.52 -8.45
C GLY A 229 -11.43 5.18 -8.74
N VAL A 230 -11.04 3.90 -8.85
CA VAL A 230 -9.69 3.55 -9.35
C VAL A 230 -9.66 3.61 -10.88
N THR A 231 -8.68 4.32 -11.42
CA THR A 231 -8.39 4.43 -12.84
C THR A 231 -7.11 3.67 -13.17
N ILE A 232 -7.12 2.83 -14.20
CA ILE A 232 -5.90 2.23 -14.76
C ILE A 232 -5.44 3.09 -15.94
N LYS A 233 -4.17 3.50 -15.91
CA LYS A 233 -3.44 4.11 -17.02
C LYS A 233 -2.55 3.06 -17.68
N ILE A 234 -2.47 3.10 -19.01
CA ILE A 234 -1.46 2.37 -19.78
C ILE A 234 -0.34 3.32 -20.15
N VAL A 235 0.87 3.03 -19.70
CA VAL A 235 2.06 3.87 -19.87
C VAL A 235 3.22 3.12 -20.52
N ASP A 236 4.18 3.81 -21.13
CA ASP A 236 5.44 3.22 -21.60
C ASP A 236 6.58 3.33 -20.56
N ASP A 237 7.78 2.86 -20.90
CA ASP A 237 8.96 2.94 -20.01
C ASP A 237 9.35 4.39 -19.65
N GLN A 238 8.89 5.40 -20.40
CA GLN A 238 9.14 6.83 -20.15
C GLN A 238 7.99 7.51 -19.39
N GLY A 239 6.92 6.79 -19.06
CA GLY A 239 5.74 7.30 -18.38
C GLY A 239 4.71 7.99 -19.29
N THR A 240 4.84 7.88 -20.61
CA THR A 240 3.87 8.45 -21.56
C THR A 240 2.55 7.68 -21.47
N VAL A 241 1.42 8.36 -21.27
CA VAL A 241 0.09 7.73 -21.19
C VAL A 241 -0.49 7.49 -22.59
N TYR A 242 -0.85 6.24 -22.89
CA TYR A 242 -1.47 5.82 -24.16
C TYR A 242 -2.98 5.63 -24.07
N GLY A 243 -3.51 5.51 -22.85
CA GLY A 243 -4.93 5.37 -22.59
C GLY A 243 -5.19 5.18 -21.10
N GLN A 244 -6.46 5.34 -20.71
CA GLN A 244 -6.90 5.08 -19.34
C GLN A 244 -8.35 4.62 -19.29
N SER A 245 -8.73 3.92 -18.23
CA SER A 245 -10.12 3.50 -17.97
C SER A 245 -10.35 3.30 -16.48
N ILE A 246 -11.57 3.55 -16.02
CA ILE A 246 -11.99 3.23 -14.66
C ILE A 246 -12.16 1.71 -14.50
N VAL A 247 -11.77 1.18 -13.35
CA VAL A 247 -11.97 -0.23 -12.96
C VAL A 247 -13.44 -0.45 -12.59
N ASP A 248 -14.03 -1.53 -13.10
CA ASP A 248 -15.37 -1.93 -12.72
C ASP A 248 -15.40 -2.35 -11.22
N PRO A 249 -16.24 -1.71 -10.39
CA PRO A 249 -16.28 -1.98 -8.96
C PRO A 249 -16.88 -3.33 -8.58
N ALA A 250 -17.66 -3.96 -9.47
CA ALA A 250 -18.33 -5.23 -9.17
C ALA A 250 -17.43 -6.45 -9.39
N ASN A 251 -16.54 -6.38 -10.38
CA ASN A 251 -15.71 -7.53 -10.79
C ASN A 251 -14.20 -7.23 -10.87
N GLY A 252 -13.79 -5.96 -10.69
CA GLY A 252 -12.39 -5.55 -10.77
C GLY A 252 -11.81 -5.54 -12.18
N ASN A 253 -12.62 -5.75 -13.22
CA ASN A 253 -12.14 -5.75 -14.60
C ASN A 253 -11.96 -4.32 -15.11
N TYR A 254 -10.98 -4.13 -15.99
CA TYR A 254 -10.81 -2.89 -16.72
C TYR A 254 -10.53 -3.15 -18.20
N ARG A 255 -10.81 -2.15 -19.04
CA ARG A 255 -10.58 -2.18 -20.47
C ARG A 255 -10.14 -0.81 -20.95
N VAL A 256 -8.87 -0.68 -21.28
CA VAL A 256 -8.26 0.55 -21.79
C VAL A 256 -8.15 0.46 -23.30
N THR A 257 -8.71 1.44 -24.00
CA THR A 257 -8.46 1.62 -25.43
C THR A 257 -7.22 2.47 -25.62
N ILE A 258 -6.27 2.02 -26.44
CA ILE A 258 -5.12 2.84 -26.82
C ILE A 258 -5.62 3.99 -27.69
N GLY A 259 -5.54 5.21 -27.18
CA GLY A 259 -6.05 6.41 -27.86
C GLY A 259 -5.13 6.88 -28.98
N THR A 260 -3.82 6.74 -28.82
CA THR A 260 -2.83 7.14 -29.82
C THR A 260 -2.62 6.03 -30.85
N PRO A 261 -2.88 6.26 -32.15
CA PRO A 261 -2.62 5.26 -33.18
C PRO A 261 -1.16 4.79 -33.19
N LEU A 262 -0.95 3.49 -33.02
CA LEU A 262 0.36 2.86 -32.99
C LEU A 262 0.85 2.53 -34.40
N ALA A 263 2.08 2.94 -34.73
CA ALA A 263 2.76 2.51 -35.94
C ALA A 263 3.15 1.02 -35.87
N ASN A 264 3.65 0.46 -36.98
CA ASN A 264 4.23 -0.87 -36.94
C ASN A 264 5.48 -0.88 -36.05
N GLY A 265 5.58 -1.85 -35.15
CA GLY A 265 6.69 -1.89 -34.21
C GLY A 265 6.42 -2.77 -32.99
N VAL A 266 7.37 -2.75 -32.06
CA VAL A 266 7.23 -3.39 -30.74
C VAL A 266 7.11 -2.29 -29.70
N TYR A 267 6.05 -2.37 -28.91
CA TYR A 267 5.74 -1.45 -27.82
C TYR A 267 5.88 -2.18 -26.50
N ARG A 268 6.34 -1.42 -25.50
CA ARG A 268 6.53 -1.86 -24.12
C ARG A 268 5.55 -1.06 -23.26
N PHE A 269 4.55 -1.74 -22.72
CA PHE A 269 3.50 -1.11 -21.93
C PHE A 269 3.50 -1.60 -20.50
N HIS A 270 3.07 -0.72 -19.60
CA HIS A 270 2.82 -1.01 -18.20
C HIS A 270 1.41 -0.53 -17.85
N ALA A 271 0.74 -1.23 -16.94
CA ALA A 271 -0.43 -0.71 -16.26
C ALA A 271 0.00 0.03 -14.99
N GLN A 272 -0.67 1.13 -14.69
CA GLN A 272 -0.50 1.88 -13.46
C GLN A 272 -1.88 2.24 -12.91
N ALA A 273 -2.13 1.93 -11.65
CA ALA A 273 -3.38 2.28 -10.99
C ALA A 273 -3.27 3.68 -10.40
N VAL A 274 -4.35 4.43 -10.47
CA VAL A 274 -4.51 5.75 -9.87
C VAL A 274 -5.81 5.76 -9.11
N ASP A 275 -5.80 6.16 -7.85
CA ASP A 275 -7.03 6.25 -7.06
C ASP A 275 -7.82 7.54 -7.33
N SER A 276 -8.96 7.70 -6.65
CA SER A 276 -9.83 8.87 -6.77
C SER A 276 -9.20 10.17 -6.27
N GLN A 277 -8.10 10.09 -5.51
CA GLN A 277 -7.33 11.23 -4.99
C GLN A 277 -6.10 11.55 -5.85
N GLY A 278 -5.87 10.78 -6.92
CA GLY A 278 -4.75 11.00 -7.85
C GLY A 278 -3.43 10.36 -7.44
N HIS A 279 -3.41 9.50 -6.41
CA HIS A 279 -2.19 8.77 -6.04
C HIS A 279 -1.97 7.58 -6.96
N GLU A 280 -0.71 7.40 -7.37
CA GLU A 280 -0.37 6.37 -8.36
C GLU A 280 0.35 5.14 -7.74
N SER A 281 0.09 3.98 -8.30
CA SER A 281 0.80 2.73 -7.98
C SER A 281 2.19 2.70 -8.63
N PRO A 282 3.09 1.80 -8.19
CA PRO A 282 4.19 1.35 -9.03
C PRO A 282 3.66 0.75 -10.34
N PRO A 283 4.41 0.83 -11.46
CA PRO A 283 4.00 0.24 -12.73
C PRO A 283 4.00 -1.29 -12.65
N SER A 284 3.15 -1.93 -13.45
CA SER A 284 3.10 -3.38 -13.62
C SER A 284 4.40 -3.96 -14.19
N ALA A 285 4.49 -5.29 -14.25
CA ALA A 285 5.45 -5.93 -15.15
C ALA A 285 5.20 -5.49 -16.61
N VAL A 286 6.25 -5.54 -17.44
CA VAL A 286 6.18 -5.12 -18.84
C VAL A 286 5.26 -6.04 -19.64
N TYR A 287 4.42 -5.44 -20.48
CA TYR A 287 3.64 -6.08 -21.51
C TYR A 287 4.19 -5.69 -22.89
N LEU A 288 4.57 -6.69 -23.69
CA LEU A 288 5.11 -6.50 -25.03
C LEU A 288 3.99 -6.62 -26.06
N LEU A 289 3.72 -5.53 -26.80
CA LEU A 289 2.77 -5.55 -27.91
C LEU A 289 3.50 -5.36 -29.23
N LYS A 290 3.41 -6.34 -30.13
CA LYS A 290 3.89 -6.20 -31.51
C LYS A 290 2.74 -5.81 -32.43
N VAL A 291 2.83 -4.61 -33.01
CA VAL A 291 1.90 -4.10 -34.02
C VAL A 291 2.47 -4.43 -35.41
N MET A 292 1.70 -5.18 -36.18
CA MET A 292 2.07 -5.68 -37.51
C MET A 292 1.32 -4.92 -38.60
N SER A 293 1.92 -4.86 -39.79
CA SER A 293 1.22 -4.34 -40.98
C SER A 293 0.00 -5.20 -41.28
N ARG A 294 -1.10 -4.55 -41.66
CA ARG A 294 -2.26 -5.28 -42.16
C ARG A 294 -1.92 -5.88 -43.54
N PRO A 295 -2.39 -7.10 -43.86
CA PRO A 295 -2.29 -7.61 -45.22
C PRO A 295 -2.90 -6.62 -46.23
N GLY A 296 -2.11 -6.16 -47.20
CA GLY A 296 -2.51 -5.15 -48.19
C GLY A 296 -2.21 -3.68 -47.85
N GLU A 297 -1.66 -3.40 -46.66
CA GLU A 297 -1.22 -2.06 -46.27
C GLU A 297 0.15 -1.79 -46.88
N THR A 298 0.21 -0.97 -47.92
CA THR A 298 1.48 -0.46 -48.46
C THR A 298 2.08 0.52 -47.46
N ALA A 299 3.36 0.34 -47.13
CA ALA A 299 4.08 1.29 -46.31
C ALA A 299 4.10 2.64 -47.04
N THR A 300 3.31 3.61 -46.58
CA THR A 300 3.52 5.00 -46.97
C THR A 300 4.84 5.45 -46.34
N THR A 301 5.94 5.20 -47.04
CA THR A 301 7.13 6.02 -46.89
C THR A 301 6.67 7.45 -47.11
N SER A 302 6.58 8.24 -46.04
CA SER A 302 6.51 9.69 -46.12
C SER A 302 7.80 10.16 -46.78
N MET A 303 7.84 10.12 -48.12
CA MET A 303 8.81 10.90 -48.86
C MET A 303 8.37 12.34 -48.68
N ALA A 304 9.09 13.07 -47.82
CA ALA A 304 8.99 14.50 -47.75
C ALA A 304 9.13 15.06 -49.18
N THR A 305 8.08 15.67 -49.69
CA THR A 305 8.08 16.39 -50.95
C THR A 305 9.14 17.49 -50.87
N PRO A 306 10.14 17.55 -51.77
CA PRO A 306 11.01 18.72 -51.84
C PRO A 306 10.16 19.92 -52.23
N LYS A 307 10.07 20.90 -51.33
CA LYS A 307 9.33 22.15 -51.53
C LYS A 307 10.19 23.07 -52.41
N GLY A 308 9.81 23.25 -53.66
CA GLY A 308 10.38 24.27 -54.54
C GLY A 308 9.51 24.45 -55.80
N PRO A 309 9.00 25.66 -56.09
CA PRO A 309 8.19 25.88 -57.29
C PRO A 309 9.08 25.94 -58.54
N LEU A 310 8.63 25.25 -59.60
CA LEU A 310 9.09 25.44 -60.97
C LEU A 310 8.67 26.84 -61.43
N ALA A 311 9.61 27.79 -61.47
CA ALA A 311 9.45 29.05 -62.18
C ALA A 311 9.87 28.84 -63.64
N ALA A 312 8.90 28.70 -64.54
CA ALA A 312 9.12 28.84 -65.97
C ALA A 312 9.27 30.34 -66.30
N ARG A 313 10.39 30.72 -66.92
CA ARG A 313 10.56 32.03 -67.58
C ARG A 313 10.34 31.84 -69.09
N ASN A 314 9.35 32.55 -69.63
CA ASN A 314 9.37 33.04 -71.01
C ASN A 314 9.81 34.50 -70.97
#